data_AF-A0A8C3SED7-F1
#
_entry.id   AF-A0A8C3SED7-F1
#
_cell.length_a   1.000
_cell.length_b   1.000
_cell.length_c   1.000
_cell.angle_alpha   90.00
_cell.angle_beta   90.00
_cell.angle_gamma   90.00
#
_symmetry.space_group_name_H-M   'P 1'
#
loop_
_entity.id
_entity.type
_entity.pdbx_description
1 polymer ?
#
loop_
_entity_poly.entity_id
_entity_poly.type
_entity_poly.pdbx_seq_one_letter_code
_entity_poly.pdbx_strand_id
1 'polypeptide(L)'
;MRVGCHRELLLLLLMAGMPAASFAGSQPQQQRKWPVPYRRFDYRPKTDPYCQARYTFCPTGCPIPVMKDEDVIDVYRLQAPVWEFKYGDLLGHLNIMHDAVGFKSSLTGKNYTMEWYELFQLGNCTFPHLRPDMDAPFWCNQGAACFYEGIDDVHWKENGTLVLVTTISGTMFNQMAKWVQYDNETGIYYETWTVRAGPDKHAVVWFESYECSKFILRTYQKLADLGAVFNKIQTNYTSITLFTGEPIYLGNETSIFGRLGNKTVAAAIRDFYYLFKPHQSVEEFFLNFLKIVDRVVLNHQFYLFYNLEYWLLPTKAPYI
;
A
#
# COMPACT_ATOMS: atom_id res chain seq x y z
N MET A 1 31.21 -75.63 -32.92
CA MET A 1 31.80 -74.91 -31.77
C MET A 1 31.70 -73.41 -32.01
N ARG A 2 31.02 -72.70 -31.10
CA ARG A 2 30.97 -71.23 -30.80
C ARG A 2 30.62 -70.28 -31.97
N VAL A 3 29.44 -69.64 -32.09
CA VAL A 3 28.59 -68.76 -31.22
C VAL A 3 29.06 -67.28 -31.16
N GLY A 4 28.15 -66.37 -31.57
CA GLY A 4 28.05 -64.94 -31.16
C GLY A 4 28.72 -63.93 -32.10
N CYS A 5 28.06 -63.07 -32.88
CA CYS A 5 26.94 -62.13 -32.64
C CYS A 5 27.31 -60.93 -31.73
N HIS A 6 27.24 -59.73 -32.33
CA HIS A 6 27.24 -58.37 -31.76
C HIS A 6 28.30 -58.01 -30.71
N ARG A 7 29.34 -57.28 -31.13
CA ARG A 7 30.19 -56.51 -30.19
C ARG A 7 30.97 -55.35 -30.83
N GLU A 8 30.26 -54.43 -31.48
CA GLU A 8 30.80 -53.10 -31.85
C GLU A 8 29.87 -51.95 -31.35
N LEU A 9 28.92 -52.26 -30.46
CA LEU A 9 27.97 -51.30 -29.90
C LEU A 9 27.96 -51.36 -28.37
N LEU A 10 29.13 -51.25 -27.72
CA LEU A 10 29.21 -51.08 -26.26
C LEU A 10 30.51 -50.38 -25.84
N LEU A 11 30.73 -49.17 -26.35
CA LEU A 11 31.64 -48.18 -25.76
C LEU A 11 30.95 -46.80 -25.74
N LEU A 12 29.69 -46.83 -25.33
CA LEU A 12 29.00 -45.73 -24.67
C LEU A 12 28.88 -46.16 -23.21
N LEU A 13 29.68 -45.59 -22.31
CA LEU A 13 29.42 -45.43 -20.86
C LEU A 13 30.76 -45.06 -20.20
N LEU A 14 31.10 -43.76 -20.20
CA LEU A 14 31.83 -43.12 -19.09
C LEU A 14 32.07 -41.60 -19.23
N MET A 15 31.55 -40.90 -20.24
CA MET A 15 31.69 -39.41 -20.32
C MET A 15 30.38 -38.64 -20.42
N ALA A 16 29.25 -39.25 -20.07
CA ALA A 16 27.98 -38.55 -19.89
C ALA A 16 27.86 -38.10 -18.43
N GLY A 17 28.22 -36.85 -18.13
CA GLY A 17 28.02 -36.31 -16.79
C GLY A 17 28.89 -35.12 -16.42
N MET A 18 28.94 -34.08 -17.27
CA MET A 18 29.33 -32.75 -16.80
C MET A 18 28.28 -31.75 -17.28
N PRO A 19 27.47 -31.15 -16.38
CA PRO A 19 26.59 -30.08 -16.79
C PRO A 19 27.43 -28.90 -17.23
N ALA A 20 27.15 -28.39 -18.44
CA ALA A 20 27.63 -27.10 -18.88
C ALA A 20 27.25 -26.08 -17.80
N ALA A 21 28.26 -25.52 -17.15
CA ALA A 21 28.11 -24.39 -16.23
C ALA A 21 27.55 -23.22 -17.05
N SER A 22 26.22 -23.12 -17.04
CA SER A 22 25.51 -21.92 -17.44
C SER A 22 25.87 -20.88 -16.40
N PHE A 23 26.76 -19.96 -16.74
CA PHE A 23 26.93 -18.71 -16.01
C PHE A 23 25.69 -17.83 -16.27
N ALA A 24 24.53 -18.30 -15.80
CA ALA A 24 23.44 -17.43 -15.44
C ALA A 24 23.91 -16.71 -14.18
N GLY A 25 24.12 -15.41 -14.27
CA GLY A 25 24.23 -14.55 -13.10
C GLY A 25 22.91 -14.50 -12.36
N SER A 26 22.51 -15.62 -11.74
CA SER A 26 21.54 -15.60 -10.66
C SER A 26 22.29 -15.09 -9.45
N GLN A 27 22.13 -13.81 -9.14
CA GLN A 27 22.33 -13.39 -7.75
C GLN A 27 21.57 -14.38 -6.86
N PRO A 28 22.15 -14.83 -5.74
CA PRO A 28 21.44 -15.71 -4.83
C PRO A 28 20.10 -15.08 -4.51
N GLN A 29 19.01 -15.83 -4.70
CA GLN A 29 17.72 -15.50 -4.10
C GLN A 29 17.97 -15.43 -2.60
N GLN A 30 18.31 -14.24 -2.12
CA GLN A 30 18.38 -13.93 -0.71
C GLN A 30 17.03 -14.37 -0.17
N GLN A 31 16.99 -15.35 0.75
CA GLN A 31 15.74 -15.87 1.31
C GLN A 31 14.90 -14.68 1.76
N ARG A 32 13.89 -14.33 0.95
CA ARG A 32 13.07 -13.15 1.19
C ARG A 32 12.20 -13.48 2.39
N LYS A 33 12.37 -12.72 3.47
CA LYS A 33 11.48 -12.81 4.62
C LYS A 33 10.16 -12.15 4.24
N TRP A 34 9.08 -12.88 4.44
CA TRP A 34 7.72 -12.38 4.29
C TRP A 34 7.21 -11.83 5.63
N PRO A 35 6.43 -10.73 5.63
CA PRO A 35 6.13 -9.85 4.49
C PRO A 35 7.34 -9.03 4.05
N VAL A 36 7.33 -8.52 2.81
CA VAL A 36 8.33 -7.55 2.34
C VAL A 36 8.14 -6.24 3.13
N PRO A 37 9.16 -5.77 3.87
CA PRO A 37 9.01 -4.59 4.69
C PRO A 37 8.82 -3.35 3.81
N TYR A 38 7.95 -2.44 4.26
CA TYR A 38 7.81 -1.12 3.65
C TYR A 38 9.14 -0.35 3.74
N ARG A 39 9.65 0.10 2.60
CA ARG A 39 10.88 0.88 2.50
C ARG A 39 10.60 2.33 2.86
N ARG A 40 11.31 2.80 3.89
CA ARG A 40 11.39 4.21 4.25
C ARG A 40 12.51 4.93 3.50
N PHE A 41 12.42 6.25 3.45
CA PHE A 41 13.36 7.14 2.78
C PHE A 41 13.94 8.13 3.78
N ASP A 42 15.08 8.74 3.42
CA ASP A 42 15.74 9.73 4.28
C ASP A 42 15.01 11.09 4.27
N TYR A 43 14.22 11.37 3.23
CA TYR A 43 13.43 12.58 3.09
C TYR A 43 12.25 12.39 2.11
N ARG A 44 11.27 13.29 2.20
CA ARG A 44 10.17 13.39 1.24
C ARG A 44 10.57 14.27 0.04
N PRO A 45 10.57 13.73 -1.18
CA PRO A 45 10.84 14.54 -2.37
C PRO A 45 9.68 15.51 -2.65
N LYS A 46 10.00 16.65 -3.27
CA LYS A 46 8.97 17.57 -3.79
C LYS A 46 8.10 16.85 -4.81
N THR A 47 6.83 17.22 -4.85
CA THR A 47 5.86 16.69 -5.80
C THR A 47 6.20 17.14 -7.22
N ASP A 48 6.11 16.23 -8.18
CA ASP A 48 6.28 16.56 -9.59
C ASP A 48 5.13 17.44 -10.09
N PRO A 49 5.38 18.48 -10.92
CA PRO A 49 4.33 19.35 -11.47
C PRO A 49 3.22 18.64 -12.26
N TYR A 50 3.49 17.44 -12.77
CA TYR A 50 2.49 16.59 -13.40
C TYR A 50 1.41 16.13 -12.41
N CYS A 51 1.79 15.89 -11.15
CA CYS A 51 0.86 15.45 -10.12
C CYS A 51 0.06 16.64 -9.59
N GLN A 52 -1.19 16.75 -10.01
CA GLN A 52 -2.11 17.80 -9.58
C GLN A 52 -3.36 17.20 -8.95
N ALA A 53 -3.69 17.65 -7.75
CA ALA A 53 -4.87 17.19 -7.04
C ALA A 53 -6.08 18.01 -7.47
N ARG A 54 -7.22 17.34 -7.72
CA ARG A 54 -8.49 18.04 -7.97
C ARG A 54 -9.02 18.71 -6.70
N TYR A 55 -8.82 18.06 -5.56
CA TYR A 55 -9.11 18.57 -4.24
C TYR A 55 -7.79 18.74 -3.50
N THR A 56 -7.56 19.92 -2.94
CA THR A 56 -6.32 20.25 -2.23
C THR A 56 -6.13 19.31 -1.04
N PHE A 57 -4.94 18.73 -0.94
CA PHE A 57 -4.53 17.96 0.24
C PHE A 57 -4.43 18.88 1.46
N CYS A 58 -5.02 18.46 2.58
CA CYS A 58 -4.94 19.11 3.88
C CYS A 58 -5.26 20.63 3.84
N PRO A 59 -6.44 21.05 3.34
CA PRO A 59 -6.73 22.45 3.04
C PRO A 59 -6.74 23.35 4.28
N THR A 60 -7.08 22.81 5.45
CA THR A 60 -7.11 23.50 6.75
C THR A 60 -5.95 23.08 7.66
N GLY A 61 -4.91 22.47 7.09
CA GLY A 61 -3.76 21.97 7.83
C GLY A 61 -3.07 23.06 8.65
N CYS A 62 -2.75 22.75 9.90
CA CYS A 62 -2.00 23.63 10.79
C CYS A 62 -0.80 22.88 11.42
N PRO A 63 0.23 23.61 11.88
CA PRO A 63 1.32 23.01 12.63
C PRO A 63 0.81 22.33 13.90
N ILE A 64 1.36 21.15 14.22
CA ILE A 64 1.04 20.46 15.47
C ILE A 64 1.51 21.33 16.65
N PRO A 65 0.62 21.74 17.58
CA PRO A 65 0.99 22.60 18.70
C PRO A 65 1.80 21.85 19.75
N VAL A 66 2.52 22.61 20.59
CA VAL A 66 3.17 22.06 21.78
C VAL A 66 2.21 22.14 22.96
N MET A 67 1.89 21.00 23.55
CA MET A 67 1.02 20.91 24.74
C MET A 67 1.81 21.14 26.02
N LYS A 68 1.17 21.65 27.06
CA LYS A 68 1.77 21.72 28.40
C LYS A 68 1.93 20.32 28.98
N ASP A 69 3.00 20.07 29.72
CA ASP A 69 3.31 18.73 30.23
C ASP A 69 2.20 18.16 31.13
N GLU A 70 1.59 19.03 31.94
CA GLU A 70 0.48 18.71 32.84
C GLU A 70 -0.90 18.63 32.16
N ASP A 71 -0.99 18.85 30.85
CA ASP A 71 -2.27 18.73 30.12
C ASP A 71 -2.72 17.26 30.07
N VAL A 72 -4.04 17.10 30.04
CA VAL A 72 -4.72 15.82 29.90
C VAL A 72 -5.42 15.84 28.54
N ILE A 73 -4.90 15.03 27.61
CA ILE A 73 -5.37 14.96 26.24
C ILE A 73 -6.19 13.69 26.04
N ASP A 74 -7.48 13.85 25.79
CA ASP A 74 -8.34 12.76 25.35
C ASP A 74 -8.00 12.39 23.90
N VAL A 75 -7.85 11.10 23.65
CA VAL A 75 -7.56 10.55 22.32
C VAL A 75 -8.77 9.77 21.83
N TYR A 76 -9.29 10.17 20.67
CA TYR A 76 -10.47 9.59 20.04
C TYR A 76 -10.08 8.80 18.80
N ARG A 77 -10.71 7.64 18.62
CA ARG A 77 -10.78 6.98 17.31
C ARG A 77 -11.88 7.63 16.51
N LEU A 78 -11.54 8.02 15.29
CA LEU A 78 -12.43 8.61 14.31
C LEU A 78 -12.47 7.69 13.09
N GLN A 79 -13.66 7.32 12.63
CA GLN A 79 -13.84 6.51 11.44
C GLN A 79 -15.12 6.97 10.72
N ALA A 80 -15.06 7.18 9.41
CA ALA A 80 -16.21 7.58 8.58
C ALA A 80 -16.13 6.94 7.19
N PRO A 81 -17.24 6.79 6.45
CA PRO A 81 -17.20 6.28 5.08
C PRO A 81 -16.30 7.12 4.16
N VAL A 82 -15.51 6.48 3.30
CA VAL A 82 -14.66 7.22 2.35
C VAL A 82 -15.56 7.97 1.34
N TRP A 83 -15.15 9.16 0.89
CA TRP A 83 -15.84 9.95 -0.14
C TRP A 83 -17.32 10.26 0.18
N GLU A 84 -17.69 10.37 1.46
CA GLU A 84 -19.06 10.71 1.87
C GLU A 84 -19.57 12.00 1.19
N PHE A 85 -18.70 13.01 1.05
CA PHE A 85 -19.01 14.25 0.35
C PHE A 85 -19.43 14.08 -1.13
N LYS A 86 -19.08 12.96 -1.77
CA LYS A 86 -19.34 12.68 -3.18
C LYS A 86 -20.40 11.60 -3.39
N TYR A 87 -20.41 10.57 -2.54
CA TYR A 87 -21.24 9.38 -2.72
C TYR A 87 -22.19 9.10 -1.54
N GLY A 88 -22.24 9.98 -0.54
CA GLY A 88 -23.03 9.76 0.67
C GLY A 88 -22.56 8.52 1.44
N ASP A 89 -23.52 7.78 2.00
CA ASP A 89 -23.29 6.60 2.83
C ASP A 89 -22.98 5.31 2.04
N LEU A 90 -23.05 5.33 0.71
CA LEU A 90 -22.92 4.15 -0.15
C LEU A 90 -21.65 3.31 0.13
N LEU A 91 -20.50 3.97 0.27
CA LEU A 91 -19.24 3.27 0.54
C LEU A 91 -19.17 2.74 1.99
N GLY A 92 -19.93 3.34 2.90
CA GLY A 92 -20.11 2.86 4.27
C GLY A 92 -20.86 1.53 4.32
N HIS A 93 -21.85 1.33 3.44
CA HIS A 93 -22.58 0.06 3.32
C HIS A 93 -21.67 -1.07 2.82
N LEU A 94 -20.60 -0.73 2.10
CA LEU A 94 -19.54 -1.66 1.67
C LEU A 94 -18.39 -1.78 2.68
N ASN A 95 -18.50 -1.13 3.85
CA ASN A 95 -17.47 -1.04 4.87
C ASN A 95 -16.13 -0.51 4.36
N ILE A 96 -16.15 0.43 3.40
CA ILE A 96 -14.97 1.16 2.96
C ILE A 96 -14.91 2.45 3.78
N MET A 97 -14.08 2.43 4.82
CA MET A 97 -13.98 3.48 5.83
C MET A 97 -12.63 4.19 5.76
N HIS A 98 -12.63 5.49 6.08
CA HIS A 98 -11.47 6.34 6.33
C HIS A 98 -11.26 6.46 7.85
N ASP A 99 -10.00 6.37 8.29
CA ASP A 99 -9.64 6.37 9.70
C ASP A 99 -8.77 7.60 10.07
N ALA A 100 -9.06 8.18 11.23
CA ALA A 100 -8.37 9.33 11.81
C ALA A 100 -8.21 9.22 13.33
N VAL A 101 -7.36 10.07 13.92
CA VAL A 101 -7.23 10.24 15.39
C VAL A 101 -7.67 11.63 15.78
N GLY A 102 -8.56 11.72 16.76
CA GLY A 102 -8.95 12.97 17.40
C GLY A 102 -8.18 13.20 18.69
N PHE A 103 -7.87 14.46 18.99
CA PHE A 103 -7.24 14.87 20.24
C PHE A 103 -8.04 16.00 20.87
N LYS A 104 -8.28 15.98 22.18
CA LYS A 104 -8.93 17.10 22.89
C LYS A 104 -8.16 17.45 24.16
N SER A 105 -7.71 18.69 24.26
CA SER A 105 -6.98 19.21 25.41
C SER A 105 -7.95 19.67 26.49
N SER A 106 -7.71 19.22 27.72
CA SER A 106 -8.49 19.64 28.88
C SER A 106 -8.15 21.07 29.32
N LEU A 107 -6.90 21.49 29.17
CA LEU A 107 -6.47 22.84 29.58
C LEU A 107 -6.92 23.94 28.60
N THR A 108 -6.87 23.67 27.30
CA THR A 108 -7.21 24.67 26.28
C THR A 108 -8.67 24.56 25.82
N GLY A 109 -9.31 23.41 26.05
CA GLY A 109 -10.63 23.09 25.52
C GLY A 109 -10.67 22.82 24.01
N LYS A 110 -9.55 23.03 23.29
CA LYS A 110 -9.45 22.81 21.85
C LYS A 110 -9.37 21.33 21.52
N ASN A 111 -9.86 20.99 20.34
CA ASN A 111 -9.70 19.67 19.76
C ASN A 111 -9.08 19.74 18.36
N TYR A 112 -8.53 18.62 17.93
CA TYR A 112 -7.77 18.50 16.70
C TYR A 112 -8.03 17.15 16.06
N THR A 113 -7.94 17.10 14.75
CA THR A 113 -8.00 15.86 13.98
C THR A 113 -6.66 15.63 13.28
N MET A 114 -6.20 14.39 13.30
CA MET A 114 -4.99 13.95 12.62
C MET A 114 -5.30 12.75 11.73
N GLU A 115 -4.94 12.88 10.47
CA GLU A 115 -5.20 11.90 9.42
C GLU A 115 -3.92 11.60 8.65
N TRP A 116 -3.94 10.55 7.83
CA TRP A 116 -2.89 10.30 6.85
C TRP A 116 -3.52 9.74 5.57
N TYR A 117 -3.38 10.47 4.47
CA TYR A 117 -4.05 10.13 3.22
C TYR A 117 -3.29 10.65 2.00
N GLU A 118 -3.83 10.37 0.82
CA GLU A 118 -3.22 10.62 -0.47
C GLU A 118 -3.16 12.12 -0.80
N LEU A 119 -2.01 12.58 -1.26
CA LEU A 119 -1.88 13.96 -1.77
C LEU A 119 -2.75 14.17 -3.03
N PHE A 120 -2.90 13.11 -3.83
CA PHE A 120 -3.51 13.15 -5.16
C PHE A 120 -4.68 12.18 -5.28
N GLN A 121 -5.37 11.85 -4.18
CA GLN A 121 -6.48 10.89 -4.13
C GLN A 121 -6.08 9.42 -4.43
N LEU A 122 -6.92 8.49 -3.95
CA LEU A 122 -6.68 7.04 -3.97
C LEU A 122 -6.28 6.48 -5.34
N GLY A 123 -7.00 6.82 -6.41
CA GLY A 123 -6.75 6.26 -7.74
C GLY A 123 -5.32 6.50 -8.25
N ASN A 124 -4.75 7.67 -7.95
CA ASN A 124 -3.36 8.02 -8.32
C ASN A 124 -2.30 7.30 -7.47
N CYS A 125 -2.70 6.78 -6.31
CA CYS A 125 -1.86 5.96 -5.45
C CYS A 125 -1.95 4.46 -5.80
N THR A 126 -3.07 4.01 -6.35
CA THR A 126 -3.30 2.60 -6.70
C THR A 126 -2.82 2.24 -8.11
N PHE A 127 -2.97 3.15 -9.08
CA PHE A 127 -2.60 2.90 -10.47
C PHE A 127 -1.80 4.07 -11.08
N PRO A 128 -0.78 3.79 -11.91
CA PRO A 128 0.07 4.83 -12.48
C PRO A 128 -0.54 5.51 -13.69
N HIS A 129 0.08 6.62 -14.08
CA HIS A 129 -0.15 7.31 -15.34
C HIS A 129 0.76 6.76 -16.43
N LEU A 130 0.19 6.44 -17.58
CA LEU A 130 0.95 6.04 -18.77
C LEU A 130 1.18 7.25 -19.66
N ARG A 131 2.35 7.85 -19.52
CA ARG A 131 2.77 9.00 -20.31
C ARG A 131 3.38 8.57 -21.65
N PRO A 132 3.14 9.30 -22.75
CA PRO A 132 3.73 8.98 -24.06
C PRO A 132 5.23 9.32 -24.14
N ASP A 133 5.71 10.25 -23.31
CA ASP A 133 7.11 10.69 -23.26
C ASP A 133 7.99 9.88 -22.28
N MET A 134 7.42 8.85 -21.63
CA MET A 134 8.12 8.01 -20.68
C MET A 134 7.83 6.52 -20.91
N ASP A 135 8.89 5.70 -20.91
CA ASP A 135 8.78 4.25 -21.02
C ASP A 135 8.18 3.63 -19.75
N ALA A 136 8.56 4.13 -18.58
CA ALA A 136 8.04 3.68 -17.30
C ALA A 136 6.67 4.29 -16.97
N PRO A 137 5.74 3.53 -16.35
CA PRO A 137 4.55 4.09 -15.71
C PRO A 137 4.92 5.10 -14.62
N PHE A 138 4.27 6.26 -14.63
CA PHE A 138 4.57 7.38 -13.73
C PHE A 138 3.60 7.43 -12.55
N TRP A 139 4.12 7.49 -11.32
CA TRP A 139 3.31 7.38 -10.10
C TRP A 139 3.16 8.72 -9.38
N CYS A 140 1.91 9.08 -9.06
CA CYS A 140 1.56 10.19 -8.19
C CYS A 140 1.04 9.65 -6.85
N ASN A 141 1.82 8.77 -6.21
CA ASN A 141 1.38 7.95 -5.09
C ASN A 141 1.84 8.45 -3.72
N GLN A 142 2.16 9.74 -3.57
CA GLN A 142 2.54 10.27 -2.28
C GLN A 142 1.33 10.30 -1.33
N GLY A 143 1.53 9.85 -0.09
CA GLY A 143 0.63 10.05 1.05
C GLY A 143 1.36 10.74 2.20
N ALA A 144 0.63 11.51 3.01
CA ALA A 144 1.22 12.28 4.11
C ALA A 144 0.23 12.48 5.27
N ALA A 145 0.79 12.84 6.43
CA ALA A 145 0.00 13.23 7.59
C ALA A 145 -0.62 14.62 7.40
N CYS A 146 -1.86 14.78 7.83
CA CYS A 146 -2.59 16.04 7.91
C CYS A 146 -3.04 16.26 9.35
N PHE A 147 -2.82 17.45 9.89
CA PHE A 147 -3.25 17.83 11.24
C PHE A 147 -3.98 19.17 11.18
N TYR A 148 -5.14 19.27 11.80
CA TYR A 148 -5.94 20.51 11.80
C TYR A 148 -6.77 20.66 13.08
N GLU A 149 -7.16 21.89 13.39
CA GLU A 149 -8.03 22.22 14.53
C GLU A 149 -9.50 21.87 14.21
N GLY A 150 -10.20 21.29 15.18
CA GLY A 150 -11.58 20.83 15.05
C GLY A 150 -11.71 19.31 14.93
N ILE A 151 -12.72 18.76 15.62
CA ILE A 151 -13.31 17.45 15.31
C ILE A 151 -14.73 17.73 14.81
N ASP A 152 -15.02 17.32 13.57
CA ASP A 152 -16.36 17.45 13.00
C ASP A 152 -17.25 16.31 13.51
N ASP A 153 -17.92 16.55 14.64
CA ASP A 153 -18.79 15.58 15.28
C ASP A 153 -19.85 14.99 14.35
N VAL A 154 -20.38 15.77 13.40
CA VAL A 154 -21.42 15.29 12.48
C VAL A 154 -20.82 14.26 11.53
N HIS A 155 -19.70 14.61 10.88
CA HIS A 155 -19.00 13.72 9.95
C HIS A 155 -18.63 12.37 10.59
N TRP A 156 -18.14 12.39 11.83
CA TRP A 156 -17.66 11.16 12.49
C TRP A 156 -18.75 10.36 13.21
N LYS A 157 -19.89 10.96 13.56
CA LYS A 157 -20.96 10.27 14.33
C LYS A 157 -22.13 9.81 13.47
N GLU A 158 -22.47 10.50 12.39
CA GLU A 158 -23.70 10.20 11.64
C GLU A 158 -23.64 8.82 10.97
N ASN A 159 -22.55 8.54 10.24
CA ASN A 159 -22.34 7.28 9.53
C ASN A 159 -21.05 6.55 9.94
N GLY A 160 -20.48 6.94 11.08
CA GLY A 160 -19.11 6.59 11.47
C GLY A 160 -18.95 6.11 12.91
N THR A 161 -17.76 6.31 13.46
CA THR A 161 -17.43 6.07 14.86
C THR A 161 -16.59 7.21 15.40
N LEU A 162 -17.03 7.79 16.51
CA LEU A 162 -16.26 8.69 17.36
C LEU A 162 -16.25 8.12 18.78
N VAL A 163 -15.11 7.59 19.23
CA VAL A 163 -15.01 6.92 20.54
C VAL A 163 -13.69 7.22 21.23
N LEU A 164 -13.74 7.51 22.54
CA LEU A 164 -12.56 7.71 23.38
C LEU A 164 -11.79 6.39 23.53
N VAL A 165 -10.53 6.37 23.10
CA VAL A 165 -9.68 5.17 23.15
C VAL A 165 -8.67 5.21 24.28
N THR A 166 -8.18 6.38 24.67
CA THR A 166 -7.22 6.56 25.77
C THR A 166 -7.17 8.03 26.17
N THR A 167 -6.47 8.32 27.27
CA THR A 167 -6.12 9.67 27.70
C THR A 167 -4.62 9.70 27.96
N ILE A 168 -3.93 10.71 27.44
CA ILE A 168 -2.46 10.85 27.52
C ILE A 168 -2.06 12.19 28.12
N SER A 169 -0.83 12.31 28.61
CA SER A 169 -0.29 13.61 29.03
C SER A 169 0.12 14.46 27.83
N GLY A 170 0.22 15.78 28.03
CA GLY A 170 0.78 16.67 27.01
C GLY A 170 2.23 16.33 26.65
N THR A 171 3.02 15.80 27.59
CA THR A 171 4.37 15.27 27.30
C THR A 171 4.32 14.12 26.30
N MET A 172 3.41 13.16 26.47
CA MET A 172 3.24 12.04 25.51
C MET A 172 2.79 12.56 24.14
N PHE A 173 1.87 13.51 24.10
CA PHE A 173 1.44 14.15 22.86
C PHE A 173 2.62 14.80 22.12
N ASN A 174 3.45 15.58 22.81
CA ASN A 174 4.61 16.25 22.22
C ASN A 174 5.65 15.25 21.68
N GLN A 175 5.85 14.11 22.35
CA GLN A 175 6.75 13.06 21.89
C GLN A 175 6.17 12.31 20.67
N MET A 176 4.86 12.06 20.65
CA MET A 176 4.15 11.52 19.50
C MET A 176 4.23 12.48 18.31
N ALA A 177 4.05 13.78 18.51
CA ALA A 177 4.14 14.79 17.44
C ALA A 177 5.51 14.78 16.74
N LYS A 178 6.61 14.67 17.51
CA LYS A 178 7.98 14.52 16.95
C LYS A 178 8.10 13.25 16.11
N TRP A 179 7.51 12.15 16.58
CA TRP A 179 7.49 10.90 15.82
C TRP A 179 6.63 11.00 14.55
N VAL A 180 5.49 11.70 14.58
CA VAL A 180 4.67 11.94 13.38
C VAL A 180 5.45 12.71 12.33
N GLN A 181 6.24 13.71 12.73
CA GLN A 181 7.11 14.41 11.78
C GLN A 181 8.10 13.45 11.11
N TYR A 182 8.79 12.62 11.89
CA TYR A 182 9.69 11.59 11.34
C TYR A 182 8.95 10.58 10.43
N ASP A 183 7.75 10.11 10.83
CA ASP A 183 6.95 9.20 10.00
C ASP A 183 6.56 9.85 8.69
N ASN A 184 6.18 11.13 8.73
CA ASN A 184 5.76 11.91 7.56
C ASN A 184 6.90 12.25 6.59
N GLU A 185 8.14 12.34 7.08
CA GLU A 185 9.32 12.60 6.25
C GLU A 185 9.91 11.31 5.65
N THR A 186 9.64 10.15 6.25
CA THR A 186 10.27 8.87 5.88
C THR A 186 9.31 7.86 5.23
N GLY A 187 8.02 7.91 5.57
CA GLY A 187 6.93 7.12 4.98
C GLY A 187 6.18 7.91 3.93
N ILE A 188 6.71 7.92 2.71
CA ILE A 188 6.39 8.97 1.72
C ILE A 188 5.36 8.57 0.67
N TYR A 189 5.10 7.28 0.50
CA TYR A 189 4.18 6.76 -0.51
C TYR A 189 3.04 5.95 0.12
N TYR A 190 1.85 6.09 -0.44
CA TYR A 190 0.65 5.35 -0.09
C TYR A 190 0.63 4.03 -0.84
N GLU A 191 0.29 2.95 -0.14
CA GLU A 191 0.04 1.64 -0.74
C GLU A 191 -1.35 1.14 -0.34
N THR A 192 -2.16 0.82 -1.34
CA THR A 192 -3.56 0.40 -1.17
C THR A 192 -3.66 -1.09 -0.82
N TRP A 193 -2.85 -1.93 -1.46
CA TRP A 193 -3.07 -3.37 -1.43
C TRP A 193 -2.38 -4.03 -0.24
N THR A 194 -3.16 -4.71 0.58
CA THR A 194 -2.62 -5.82 1.39
C THR A 194 -2.62 -7.07 0.51
N VAL A 195 -1.55 -7.85 0.50
CA VAL A 195 -1.45 -9.03 -0.37
C VAL A 195 -1.19 -10.27 0.47
N ARG A 196 -2.06 -11.27 0.37
CA ARG A 196 -2.06 -12.45 1.25
C ARG A 196 -2.10 -13.75 0.46
N ALA A 197 -1.57 -14.80 1.08
CA ALA A 197 -1.64 -16.16 0.57
C ALA A 197 -3.03 -16.77 0.64
N GLY A 198 -4.00 -16.16 1.32
CA GLY A 198 -5.34 -16.71 1.49
C GLY A 198 -6.17 -15.94 2.52
N PRO A 199 -7.48 -16.22 2.61
CA PRO A 199 -8.38 -15.53 3.54
C PRO A 199 -8.20 -15.97 5.00
N ASP A 200 -7.50 -17.08 5.24
CA ASP A 200 -7.24 -17.58 6.58
C ASP A 200 -6.47 -16.57 7.43
N LYS A 201 -6.82 -16.47 8.71
CA LYS A 201 -6.17 -15.56 9.67
C LYS A 201 -4.65 -15.79 9.77
N HIS A 202 -4.22 -17.03 9.57
CA HIS A 202 -2.81 -17.45 9.64
C HIS A 202 -2.13 -17.53 8.27
N ALA A 203 -2.81 -17.14 7.18
CA ALA A 203 -2.21 -17.11 5.86
C ALA A 203 -1.02 -16.14 5.84
N VAL A 204 0.02 -16.51 5.09
CA VAL A 204 1.21 -15.68 4.89
C VAL A 204 0.79 -14.34 4.29
N VAL A 205 1.28 -13.24 4.87
CA VAL A 205 1.17 -11.91 4.29
C VAL A 205 2.41 -11.67 3.45
N TRP A 206 2.21 -11.34 2.18
CA TRP A 206 3.30 -11.03 1.26
C TRP A 206 3.69 -9.55 1.33
N PHE A 207 2.67 -8.68 1.32
CA PHE A 207 2.80 -7.23 1.39
C PHE A 207 1.71 -6.65 2.29
N GLU A 208 2.06 -5.65 3.09
CA GLU A 208 1.12 -4.89 3.91
C GLU A 208 0.76 -3.59 3.18
N SER A 209 -0.49 -3.13 3.30
CA SER A 209 -0.85 -1.78 2.86
C SER A 209 -0.12 -0.72 3.69
N TYR A 210 -0.03 0.50 3.14
CA TYR A 210 0.49 1.68 3.83
C TYR A 210 -0.47 2.83 3.60
N GLU A 211 -1.57 2.80 4.35
CA GLU A 211 -2.75 3.65 4.21
C GLU A 211 -3.14 4.32 5.54
N CYS A 212 -4.29 5.03 5.55
CA CYS A 212 -4.82 5.74 6.71
C CYS A 212 -4.91 4.86 7.96
N SER A 213 -5.58 3.71 7.87
CA SER A 213 -5.75 2.77 9.00
C SER A 213 -4.42 2.32 9.60
N LYS A 214 -3.41 2.08 8.74
CA LYS A 214 -2.06 1.69 9.16
C LYS A 214 -1.33 2.83 9.86
N PHE A 215 -1.53 4.08 9.45
CA PHE A 215 -1.01 5.25 10.18
C PHE A 215 -1.64 5.39 11.57
N ILE A 216 -2.96 5.17 11.69
CA ILE A 216 -3.65 5.19 12.99
C ILE A 216 -3.08 4.10 13.92
N LEU A 217 -2.93 2.88 13.41
CA LEU A 217 -2.33 1.77 14.16
C LEU A 217 -0.88 2.07 14.59
N ARG A 218 -0.07 2.69 13.72
CA ARG A 218 1.30 3.13 14.08
C ARG A 218 1.29 4.21 15.16
N THR A 219 0.35 5.17 15.08
CA THR A 219 0.17 6.21 16.10
C THR A 219 -0.19 5.60 17.45
N TYR A 220 -1.14 4.66 17.47
CA TYR A 220 -1.52 3.96 18.71
C TYR A 220 -0.40 3.11 19.28
N GLN A 221 0.33 2.38 18.43
CA GLN A 221 1.52 1.65 18.86
C GLN A 221 2.55 2.61 19.47
N LYS A 222 2.79 3.77 18.84
CA LYS A 222 3.72 4.76 19.37
C LYS A 222 3.28 5.29 20.73
N LEU A 223 2.00 5.58 20.93
CA LEU A 223 1.46 6.00 22.22
C LEU A 223 1.58 4.89 23.27
N ALA A 224 1.34 3.63 22.90
CA ALA A 224 1.53 2.48 23.79
C ALA A 224 3.00 2.32 24.21
N ASP A 225 3.95 2.49 23.29
CA ASP A 225 5.39 2.48 23.59
C ASP A 225 5.80 3.60 24.57
N LEU A 226 5.05 4.71 24.56
CA LEU A 226 5.22 5.83 25.50
C LEU A 226 4.51 5.60 26.84
N GLY A 227 3.77 4.51 26.99
CA GLY A 227 3.08 4.14 28.23
C GLY A 227 1.59 4.47 28.28
N ALA A 228 0.97 4.86 27.17
CA ALA A 228 -0.48 5.06 27.12
C ALA A 228 -1.23 3.73 27.33
N VAL A 229 -2.32 3.78 28.10
CA VAL A 229 -3.17 2.61 28.36
C VAL A 229 -4.48 2.78 27.60
N PHE A 230 -4.76 1.84 26.69
CA PHE A 230 -5.94 1.89 25.84
C PHE A 230 -7.14 1.20 26.48
N ASN A 231 -8.32 1.78 26.27
CA ASN A 231 -9.61 1.19 26.61
C ASN A 231 -9.81 -0.12 25.84
N LYS A 232 -10.42 -1.10 26.49
CA LYS A 232 -10.75 -2.40 25.87
C LYS A 232 -12.01 -2.25 25.01
N ILE A 233 -11.84 -1.70 23.81
CA ILE A 233 -12.89 -1.57 22.81
C ILE A 233 -12.54 -2.32 21.53
N GLN A 234 -13.54 -2.82 20.83
CA GLN A 234 -13.35 -3.43 19.52
C GLN A 234 -13.10 -2.34 18.46
N THR A 235 -12.00 -2.46 17.73
CA THR A 235 -11.67 -1.57 16.60
C THR A 235 -11.51 -2.39 15.32
N ASN A 236 -12.38 -2.16 14.35
CA ASN A 236 -12.34 -2.81 13.04
C ASN A 236 -11.82 -1.80 12.00
N TYR A 237 -10.95 -2.24 11.10
CA TYR A 237 -10.36 -1.39 10.07
C TYR A 237 -10.66 -2.00 8.70
N THR A 238 -10.90 -1.14 7.72
CA THR A 238 -11.02 -1.56 6.32
C THR A 238 -9.63 -1.99 5.83
N SER A 239 -9.60 -3.05 5.01
CA SER A 239 -8.40 -3.46 4.29
C SER A 239 -8.81 -4.04 2.94
N ILE A 240 -8.22 -3.50 1.87
CA ILE A 240 -8.40 -4.03 0.53
C ILE A 240 -7.31 -5.09 0.29
N THR A 241 -7.72 -6.34 0.12
CA THR A 241 -6.80 -7.48 0.10
C THR A 241 -6.74 -8.13 -1.27
N LEU A 242 -5.55 -8.44 -1.79
CA LEU A 242 -5.38 -9.34 -2.94
C LEU A 242 -4.97 -10.73 -2.45
N PHE A 243 -5.60 -11.78 -3.00
CA PHE A 243 -5.26 -13.16 -2.68
C PHE A 243 -4.44 -13.81 -3.78
N THR A 244 -3.24 -14.29 -3.43
CA THR A 244 -2.23 -14.69 -4.42
C THR A 244 -1.44 -15.92 -3.97
N GLY A 245 -0.77 -16.59 -4.92
CA GLY A 245 0.41 -17.40 -4.63
C GLY A 245 1.61 -16.53 -4.26
N GLU A 246 2.79 -17.14 -4.16
CA GLU A 246 4.02 -16.40 -3.84
C GLU A 246 4.37 -15.38 -4.94
N PRO A 247 4.60 -14.09 -4.59
CA PRO A 247 4.95 -13.06 -5.56
C PRO A 247 6.29 -13.29 -6.26
N ILE A 248 6.34 -12.96 -7.55
CA ILE A 248 7.53 -13.05 -8.38
C ILE A 248 8.08 -11.64 -8.60
N TYR A 249 9.33 -11.40 -8.19
CA TYR A 249 10.00 -10.13 -8.43
C TYR A 249 10.40 -9.97 -9.89
N LEU A 250 10.06 -8.84 -10.48
CA LEU A 250 10.37 -8.53 -11.87
C LEU A 250 11.57 -7.58 -12.00
N GLY A 251 11.75 -6.67 -11.04
CA GLY A 251 12.79 -5.65 -11.06
C GLY A 251 12.29 -4.27 -10.68
N ASN A 252 13.19 -3.29 -10.71
CA ASN A 252 12.87 -1.88 -10.55
C ASN A 252 12.65 -1.19 -11.92
N GLU A 253 12.31 0.09 -11.89
CA GLU A 253 12.03 0.89 -13.08
C GLU A 253 13.13 0.83 -14.15
N THR A 254 14.39 1.04 -13.77
CA THR A 254 15.51 1.09 -14.73
C THR A 254 15.84 -0.29 -15.29
N SER A 255 15.70 -1.35 -14.49
CA SER A 255 15.92 -2.73 -14.95
C SER A 255 14.85 -3.25 -15.91
N ILE A 256 13.62 -2.72 -15.85
CA ILE A 256 12.50 -3.18 -16.67
C ILE A 256 12.32 -2.28 -17.90
N PHE A 257 12.27 -0.96 -17.70
CA PHE A 257 11.93 0.03 -18.72
C PHE A 257 13.16 0.74 -19.30
N GLY A 258 14.35 0.54 -18.72
CA GLY A 258 15.58 1.13 -19.25
C GLY A 258 16.02 0.50 -20.58
N ARG A 259 17.06 1.07 -21.19
CA ARG A 259 17.58 0.68 -22.52
C ARG A 259 17.92 -0.81 -22.66
N LEU A 260 18.38 -1.45 -21.58
CA LEU A 260 18.73 -2.87 -21.51
C LEU A 260 17.63 -3.72 -20.83
N GLY A 261 16.47 -3.13 -20.57
CA GLY A 261 15.38 -3.80 -19.87
C GLY A 261 14.60 -4.77 -20.76
N ASN A 262 13.78 -5.60 -20.11
CA ASN A 262 12.97 -6.60 -20.79
C ASN A 262 11.73 -5.96 -21.42
N LYS A 263 11.80 -5.68 -22.73
CA LYS A 263 10.72 -5.03 -23.50
C LYS A 263 9.38 -5.76 -23.43
N THR A 264 9.39 -7.09 -23.37
CA THR A 264 8.16 -7.89 -23.29
C THR A 264 7.47 -7.70 -21.94
N VAL A 265 8.24 -7.71 -20.84
CA VAL A 265 7.72 -7.46 -19.49
C VAL A 265 7.25 -6.01 -19.35
N ALA A 266 8.04 -5.05 -19.87
CA ALA A 266 7.68 -3.64 -19.87
C ALA A 266 6.34 -3.39 -20.59
N ALA A 267 6.16 -3.97 -21.79
CA ALA A 267 4.91 -3.88 -22.53
C ALA A 267 3.74 -4.51 -21.75
N ALA A 268 3.93 -5.71 -21.18
CA ALA A 268 2.88 -6.38 -20.40
C ALA A 268 2.43 -5.58 -19.16
N ILE A 269 3.37 -4.94 -18.45
CA ILE A 269 3.05 -4.07 -17.31
C ILE A 269 2.27 -2.84 -17.77
N ARG A 270 2.71 -2.17 -18.85
CA ARG A 270 1.99 -1.01 -19.40
C ARG A 270 0.59 -1.38 -19.87
N ASP A 271 0.45 -2.48 -20.60
CA ASP A 271 -0.83 -2.98 -21.10
C ASP A 271 -1.80 -3.30 -19.95
N PHE A 272 -1.30 -3.89 -18.85
CA PHE A 272 -2.09 -4.13 -17.65
C PHE A 272 -2.59 -2.82 -17.03
N TYR A 273 -1.71 -1.86 -16.79
CA TYR A 273 -2.09 -0.60 -16.15
C TYR A 273 -2.97 0.30 -17.04
N TYR A 274 -2.87 0.16 -18.37
CA TYR A 274 -3.71 0.91 -19.31
C TYR A 274 -5.21 0.68 -19.07
N LEU A 275 -5.59 -0.49 -18.56
CA LEU A 275 -6.98 -0.84 -18.30
C LEU A 275 -7.61 -0.02 -17.17
N PHE A 276 -6.79 0.52 -16.25
CA PHE A 276 -7.23 1.23 -15.05
C PHE A 276 -7.21 2.76 -15.21
N LYS A 277 -6.91 3.27 -16.41
CA LYS A 277 -7.00 4.70 -16.70
C LYS A 277 -8.47 5.17 -16.59
N PRO A 278 -8.72 6.46 -16.28
CA PRO A 278 -10.06 7.03 -16.34
C PRO A 278 -10.71 6.80 -17.70
N HIS A 279 -11.91 6.22 -17.71
CA HIS A 279 -12.65 5.91 -18.93
C HIS A 279 -13.28 7.18 -19.52
N GLN A 280 -13.28 7.29 -20.84
CA GLN A 280 -13.90 8.42 -21.56
C GLN A 280 -15.37 8.16 -21.90
N SER A 281 -15.79 6.89 -21.91
CA SER A 281 -17.16 6.47 -22.17
C SER A 281 -17.56 5.26 -21.32
N VAL A 282 -18.87 5.03 -21.21
CA VAL A 282 -19.45 3.86 -20.53
C VAL A 282 -19.09 2.56 -21.27
N GLU A 283 -19.01 2.59 -22.60
CA GLU A 283 -18.57 1.44 -23.39
C GLU A 283 -17.12 1.06 -23.07
N GLU A 284 -16.22 2.05 -23.02
CA GLU A 284 -14.82 1.83 -22.64
C GLU A 284 -14.70 1.27 -21.22
N PHE A 285 -15.54 1.76 -20.29
CA PHE A 285 -15.60 1.22 -18.93
C PHE A 285 -15.91 -0.29 -18.93
N PHE A 286 -16.99 -0.72 -19.59
CA PHE A 286 -17.35 -2.14 -19.61
C PHE A 286 -16.30 -3.01 -20.32
N LEU A 287 -15.74 -2.53 -21.44
CA LEU A 287 -14.68 -3.25 -22.15
C LEU A 287 -13.42 -3.40 -21.29
N ASN A 288 -13.00 -2.35 -20.59
CA ASN A 288 -11.85 -2.42 -19.70
C ASN A 288 -12.14 -3.31 -18.49
N PHE A 289 -13.34 -3.24 -17.92
CA PHE A 289 -13.76 -4.11 -16.82
C PHE A 289 -13.67 -5.59 -17.20
N LEU A 290 -14.21 -5.98 -18.37
CA LEU A 290 -14.11 -7.36 -18.86
C LEU A 290 -12.66 -7.79 -19.06
N LYS A 291 -11.80 -6.92 -19.57
CA LYS A 291 -10.36 -7.19 -19.72
C LYS A 291 -9.64 -7.31 -18.37
N ILE A 292 -10.04 -6.53 -17.37
CA ILE A 292 -9.51 -6.65 -16.01
C ILE A 292 -9.90 -8.01 -15.42
N VAL A 293 -11.16 -8.43 -15.57
CA VAL A 293 -11.61 -9.76 -15.14
C VAL A 293 -10.83 -10.86 -15.87
N ASP A 294 -10.66 -10.76 -17.18
CA ASP A 294 -9.86 -11.71 -17.95
C ASP A 294 -8.40 -11.81 -17.43
N ARG A 295 -7.75 -10.67 -17.17
CA ARG A 295 -6.36 -10.66 -16.68
C ARG A 295 -6.23 -11.16 -15.24
N VAL A 296 -7.04 -10.64 -14.33
CA VAL A 296 -6.92 -10.87 -12.88
C VAL A 296 -7.54 -12.18 -12.45
N VAL A 297 -8.66 -12.59 -13.06
CA VAL A 297 -9.42 -13.78 -12.65
C VAL A 297 -9.10 -14.99 -13.50
N LEU A 298 -9.11 -14.84 -14.84
CA LEU A 298 -8.94 -15.97 -15.76
C LEU A 298 -7.46 -16.30 -16.03
N ASN A 299 -6.64 -15.27 -16.25
CA ASN A 299 -5.22 -15.43 -16.51
C ASN A 299 -4.36 -15.46 -15.23
N HIS A 300 -4.97 -15.23 -14.06
CA HIS A 300 -4.31 -15.25 -12.77
C HIS A 300 -3.13 -14.27 -12.62
N GLN A 301 -3.24 -13.07 -13.20
CA GLN A 301 -2.16 -12.09 -13.26
C GLN A 301 -2.56 -10.74 -12.68
N PHE A 302 -1.75 -10.25 -11.74
CA PHE A 302 -1.80 -8.87 -11.28
C PHE A 302 -0.37 -8.33 -11.15
N TYR A 303 -0.14 -7.09 -11.61
CA TYR A 303 1.16 -6.42 -11.43
C TYR A 303 1.06 -5.44 -10.26
N LEU A 304 1.92 -5.64 -9.25
CA LEU A 304 2.02 -4.77 -8.08
C LEU A 304 3.27 -3.92 -8.17
N PHE A 305 3.13 -2.64 -7.81
CA PHE A 305 4.26 -1.74 -7.62
C PHE A 305 4.44 -1.49 -6.11
N TYR A 306 5.54 -1.96 -5.54
CA TYR A 306 5.81 -1.86 -4.10
C TYR A 306 7.30 -1.57 -3.88
N ASN A 307 7.65 -0.67 -2.96
CA ASN A 307 9.04 -0.22 -2.71
C ASN A 307 9.78 0.34 -3.93
N LEU A 308 9.06 0.93 -4.90
CA LEU A 308 9.58 1.37 -6.19
C LEU A 308 10.05 0.21 -7.11
N GLU A 309 9.47 -0.96 -6.91
CA GLU A 309 9.77 -2.19 -7.65
C GLU A 309 8.49 -2.86 -8.15
N TYR A 310 8.60 -3.64 -9.22
CA TYR A 310 7.48 -4.34 -9.84
C TYR A 310 7.50 -5.84 -9.50
N TRP A 311 6.32 -6.36 -9.20
CA TRP A 311 6.07 -7.74 -8.81
C TRP A 311 4.92 -8.30 -9.65
N LEU A 312 5.07 -9.54 -10.10
CA LEU A 312 3.97 -10.32 -10.65
C LEU A 312 3.33 -11.13 -9.54
N LEU A 313 2.02 -10.96 -9.37
CA LEU A 313 1.22 -11.66 -8.40
C LEU A 313 0.40 -12.75 -9.13
N PRO A 314 0.64 -14.04 -8.84
CA PRO A 314 -0.21 -15.12 -9.33
C PRO A 314 -1.52 -15.13 -8.52
N THR A 315 -2.56 -14.46 -9.00
CA THR A 315 -3.82 -14.27 -8.26
C THR A 315 -4.61 -15.56 -8.15
N LYS A 316 -5.36 -15.72 -7.06
CA LYS A 316 -6.20 -16.89 -6.82
C LYS A 316 -7.44 -16.51 -6.02
N ALA A 317 -8.48 -17.34 -6.10
CA ALA A 317 -9.71 -17.12 -5.38
C ALA A 317 -9.48 -16.88 -3.86
N PRO A 318 -10.20 -15.91 -3.25
CA PRO A 318 -11.29 -15.10 -3.81
C PRO A 318 -10.86 -13.86 -4.61
N TYR A 319 -9.57 -13.77 -4.99
CA TYR A 319 -8.95 -12.72 -5.83
C TYR A 319 -8.79 -11.38 -5.13
N ILE A 320 -9.89 -10.74 -4.72
CA ILE A 320 -9.94 -9.46 -4.00
C ILE A 320 -10.91 -9.58 -2.81
#